data_AF-A0A7C8AB01-F1
#
_entry.id   AF-A0A7C8AB01-F1
#
_cell.length_a   1.000
_cell.length_b   1.000
_cell.length_c   1.000
_cell.angle_alpha   90.00
_cell.angle_beta   90.00
_cell.angle_gamma   90.00
#
_symmetry.space_group_name_H-M   'P 1'
#
loop_
_entity.id
_entity.type
_entity.pdbx_description
1 polymer ?
#
loop_
_entity_poly.entity_id
_entity_poly.type
_entity_poly.pdbx_seq_one_letter_code
_entity_poly.pdbx_strand_id
1 'polypeptide(L)'
;MLESLNLYDRLRQIFIKYTIIVMVMVTIIFCIVGYYKEKQKILHDIKHKVDMFINLSENFLNKYNDSIIPISKKLSMLDERINSFFEWSQLINDEDNFFILKKGFVVSATSSKYKGMLNFDMSRIDFYKKRPVSDVYQSLFTGKSVVANIYDLPNGSLLIIERDLSYFIPIVNDFMDKYFSPESFFFILDGNGEVIYHPDKKLMESRHNLGFELEKKFFSIPFSDLKMIIINNNLYLSFSMELNKPKGWELFFLVSYAHFVSSILMNVLWQILIVLTALFVLSIVIKRFIDSDVTKPFMNISNFLGDIKSIEDIKDIPIKKDYKVKEFQKIIE
;
A
#
# COMPACT_ATOMS: atom_id res chain seq x y z
N MET A 1 28.21 -48.79 35.06
CA MET A 1 26.75 -48.69 34.88
C MET A 1 26.17 -47.37 35.41
N LEU A 2 26.55 -46.88 36.61
CA LEU A 2 26.12 -45.57 37.13
C LEU A 2 26.72 -44.36 36.38
N GLU A 3 27.97 -44.41 35.94
CA GLU A 3 28.60 -43.31 35.19
C GLU A 3 28.06 -43.15 33.76
N SER A 4 27.68 -44.24 33.10
CA SER A 4 27.08 -44.23 31.75
C SER A 4 25.67 -43.61 31.73
N LEU A 5 24.89 -43.80 32.80
CA LEU A 5 23.59 -43.14 33.00
C LEU A 5 23.75 -41.62 33.20
N ASN A 6 24.78 -41.20 33.96
CA ASN A 6 25.06 -39.78 34.22
C ASN A 6 25.57 -39.05 32.96
N LEU A 7 26.37 -39.72 32.12
CA LEU A 7 26.82 -39.18 30.82
C LEU A 7 25.64 -39.01 29.84
N TYR A 8 24.73 -39.99 29.80
CA TYR A 8 23.53 -39.95 28.96
C TYR A 8 22.62 -38.77 29.32
N ASP A 9 22.32 -38.57 30.61
CA ASP A 9 21.47 -37.46 31.04
C ASP A 9 22.11 -36.09 30.76
N ARG A 10 23.44 -35.96 30.91
CA ARG A 10 24.17 -34.74 30.55
C ARG A 10 24.12 -34.46 29.04
N LEU A 11 24.38 -35.46 28.20
CA LEU A 11 24.33 -35.31 26.74
C LEU A 11 22.91 -34.97 26.26
N ARG A 12 21.89 -35.61 26.85
CA ARG A 12 20.49 -35.31 26.59
C ARG A 12 20.13 -33.87 26.98
N GLN A 13 20.57 -33.39 28.14
CA GLN A 13 20.33 -32.00 28.56
C GLN A 13 21.03 -30.98 27.67
N ILE A 14 22.28 -31.25 27.24
CA ILE A 14 23.01 -30.38 26.31
C ILE A 14 22.29 -30.33 24.97
N PHE A 15 21.87 -31.48 24.44
CA PHE A 15 21.12 -31.55 23.19
C PHE A 15 19.81 -30.76 23.27
N ILE A 16 19.01 -30.96 24.32
CA ILE A 16 17.75 -30.20 24.54
C ILE A 16 18.01 -28.69 24.58
N LYS A 17 19.02 -28.23 25.33
CA LYS A 17 19.36 -26.80 25.42
C LYS A 17 19.76 -26.23 24.06
N TYR A 18 20.60 -26.93 23.31
CA TYR A 18 21.02 -26.50 21.97
C TYR A 18 19.85 -26.45 20.99
N THR A 19 18.98 -27.46 21.01
CA THR A 19 17.76 -27.48 20.19
C THR A 19 16.88 -26.28 20.50
N ILE A 20 16.65 -25.94 21.78
CA ILE A 20 15.84 -24.77 22.16
C ILE A 20 16.45 -23.47 21.63
N ILE A 21 17.77 -23.29 21.77
CA ILE A 21 18.47 -22.08 21.29
C ILE A 21 18.32 -21.95 19.76
N VAL A 22 18.54 -23.05 19.03
CA VAL A 22 18.38 -23.05 17.57
C VAL A 22 16.93 -22.77 17.18
N MET A 23 15.95 -23.35 17.86
CA MET A 23 14.52 -23.09 17.60
C MET A 23 14.18 -21.60 17.81
N VAL A 24 14.68 -20.99 18.88
CA VAL A 24 14.46 -19.56 19.16
C VAL A 24 15.11 -18.69 18.07
N MET A 25 16.36 -18.97 17.70
CA MET A 25 17.07 -18.24 16.63
C MET A 25 16.35 -18.35 15.29
N VAL A 26 15.93 -19.55 14.89
CA VAL A 26 15.15 -19.77 13.66
C VAL A 26 13.84 -19.00 13.72
N THR A 27 13.11 -19.05 14.84
CA THR A 27 11.84 -18.32 14.99
C THR A 27 12.03 -16.81 14.86
N ILE A 28 13.07 -16.24 15.48
CA ILE A 28 13.41 -14.81 15.37
C ILE A 28 13.70 -14.44 13.92
N ILE A 29 14.53 -15.21 13.22
CA ILE A 29 14.86 -14.96 11.81
C ILE A 29 13.60 -15.00 10.94
N PHE A 30 12.74 -16.00 11.12
CA PHE A 30 11.48 -16.09 10.38
C PHE A 30 10.53 -14.93 10.70
N CYS A 31 10.45 -14.48 11.95
CA CYS A 31 9.64 -13.31 12.31
C CYS A 31 10.14 -12.04 11.61
N ILE A 32 11.46 -11.81 11.60
CA ILE A 32 12.06 -10.65 10.93
C ILE A 32 11.80 -10.72 9.43
N VAL A 33 12.08 -11.87 8.79
CA VAL A 33 11.85 -12.06 7.36
C VAL A 33 10.37 -11.90 7.00
N GLY A 34 9.48 -12.48 7.82
CA GLY A 34 8.03 -12.37 7.68
C GLY A 34 7.54 -10.93 7.75
N TYR A 35 8.02 -10.18 8.74
CA TYR A 35 7.74 -8.75 8.90
C TYR A 35 8.15 -7.96 7.64
N TYR A 36 9.39 -8.13 7.17
CA TYR A 36 9.88 -7.41 5.99
C TYR A 36 9.11 -7.79 4.72
N LYS A 37 8.79 -9.07 4.53
CA LYS A 37 8.03 -9.55 3.38
C LYS A 37 6.62 -8.99 3.36
N GLU A 38 5.92 -9.00 4.49
CA GLU A 38 4.56 -8.46 4.57
C GLU A 38 4.56 -6.94 4.40
N LYS A 39 5.50 -6.23 5.03
CA LYS A 39 5.68 -4.79 4.84
C LYS A 39 5.84 -4.45 3.35
N GLN A 40 6.71 -5.16 2.63
CA GLN A 40 6.94 -4.92 1.19
C GLN A 40 5.70 -5.21 0.35
N LYS A 41 4.96 -6.28 0.67
CA LYS A 41 3.71 -6.63 0.00
C LYS A 41 2.66 -5.53 0.16
N ILE A 42 2.46 -5.04 1.39
CA ILE A 42 1.51 -3.96 1.66
C ILE A 42 1.93 -2.68 0.93
N LEU A 43 3.22 -2.33 0.97
CA LEU A 43 3.71 -1.13 0.27
C LEU A 43 3.52 -1.22 -1.25
N HIS A 44 3.75 -2.40 -1.83
CA HIS A 44 3.51 -2.63 -3.25
C HIS A 44 2.03 -2.52 -3.62
N ASP A 45 1.14 -3.10 -2.82
CA ASP A 45 -0.32 -3.00 -3.00
C ASP A 45 -0.81 -1.56 -2.90
N ILE A 46 -0.31 -0.79 -1.92
CA ILE A 46 -0.60 0.64 -1.77
C ILE A 46 -0.17 1.41 -3.01
N LYS A 47 1.08 1.23 -3.48
CA LYS A 47 1.59 1.91 -4.67
C LYS A 47 0.74 1.61 -5.90
N HIS A 48 0.43 0.33 -6.15
CA HIS A 48 -0.42 -0.06 -7.27
C HIS A 48 -1.82 0.57 -7.20
N LYS A 49 -2.44 0.62 -6.02
CA LYS A 49 -3.75 1.25 -5.85
C LYS A 49 -3.70 2.77 -5.96
N VAL A 50 -2.62 3.40 -5.51
CA VAL A 50 -2.36 4.83 -5.74
C VAL A 50 -2.25 5.10 -7.24
N ASP A 51 -1.52 4.29 -8.00
CA ASP A 51 -1.43 4.44 -9.46
C ASP A 51 -2.81 4.34 -10.13
N MET A 52 -3.66 3.41 -9.69
CA MET A 52 -5.06 3.33 -10.14
C MET A 52 -5.85 4.61 -9.81
N PHE A 53 -5.65 5.15 -8.61
CA PHE A 53 -6.29 6.41 -8.20
C PHE A 53 -5.83 7.61 -9.03
N ILE A 54 -4.54 7.67 -9.37
CA ILE A 54 -3.98 8.73 -10.23
C ILE A 54 -4.66 8.68 -11.60
N ASN A 55 -4.79 7.49 -12.19
CA ASN A 55 -5.51 7.32 -13.46
C ASN A 55 -6.97 7.76 -13.36
N LEU A 56 -7.64 7.45 -12.25
CA LEU A 56 -9.01 7.89 -11.99
C LEU A 56 -9.11 9.42 -11.88
N SER A 57 -8.14 10.05 -11.24
CA SER A 57 -8.05 11.52 -11.12
C SER A 57 -7.80 12.18 -12.48
N GLU A 58 -6.89 11.63 -13.28
CA GLU A 58 -6.64 12.09 -14.65
C GLU A 58 -7.88 11.96 -15.54
N ASN A 59 -8.61 10.84 -15.43
CA ASN A 59 -9.87 10.63 -16.16
C ASN A 59 -10.95 11.65 -15.74
N PHE A 60 -11.04 11.97 -14.44
CA PHE A 60 -11.95 13.00 -13.95
C PHE A 60 -11.62 14.39 -14.54
N LEU A 61 -10.35 14.75 -14.58
CA LEU A 61 -9.89 16.05 -15.09
C LEU A 61 -9.97 16.15 -16.62
N ASN A 62 -9.79 15.04 -17.32
CA ASN A 62 -9.76 15.00 -18.78
C ASN A 62 -11.06 14.51 -19.40
N LYS A 63 -12.12 14.31 -18.59
CA LYS A 63 -13.41 13.73 -19.00
C LYS A 63 -13.95 14.27 -20.32
N TYR A 64 -13.79 15.58 -20.56
CA TYR A 64 -14.35 16.26 -21.73
C TYR A 64 -13.35 16.44 -22.88
N ASN A 65 -12.07 16.17 -22.68
CA ASN A 65 -11.02 16.50 -23.65
C ASN A 65 -11.28 15.85 -25.02
N ASP A 66 -11.63 14.56 -25.03
CA ASP A 66 -11.81 13.81 -26.28
C ASP A 66 -13.00 14.34 -27.11
N SER A 67 -14.03 14.87 -26.46
CA SER A 67 -15.20 15.44 -27.13
C SER A 67 -15.02 16.92 -27.49
N ILE A 68 -14.37 17.71 -26.62
CA ILE A 68 -14.27 19.16 -26.75
C ILE A 68 -13.12 19.59 -27.68
N ILE A 69 -11.96 18.92 -27.63
CA ILE A 69 -10.78 19.30 -28.43
C ILE A 69 -11.08 19.27 -29.95
N PRO A 70 -11.77 18.26 -30.51
CA PRO A 70 -12.11 18.26 -31.93
C PRO A 70 -13.04 19.41 -32.33
N ILE A 71 -14.01 19.76 -31.47
CA ILE A 71 -14.96 20.85 -31.73
C ILE A 71 -14.25 22.20 -31.61
N SER A 72 -13.42 22.38 -30.58
CA SER A 72 -12.69 23.63 -30.35
C SER A 72 -11.78 24.00 -31.52
N LYS A 73 -11.16 23.01 -32.17
CA LYS A 73 -10.29 23.22 -33.34
C LYS A 73 -11.03 23.61 -34.62
N LYS A 74 -12.31 23.27 -34.77
CA LYS A 74 -13.10 23.55 -35.99
C LYS A 74 -13.60 25.00 -36.07
N LEU A 75 -13.65 25.71 -34.94
CA LEU A 75 -14.30 27.02 -34.75
C LEU A 75 -13.58 28.24 -35.36
N SER A 76 -13.19 28.19 -36.62
CA SER A 76 -12.49 29.29 -37.30
C SER A 76 -13.42 30.41 -37.84
N MET A 77 -14.75 30.27 -37.78
CA MET A 77 -15.68 31.24 -38.39
C MET A 77 -16.74 31.78 -37.42
N LEU A 78 -16.91 33.11 -37.44
CA LEU A 78 -17.67 33.90 -36.45
C LEU A 78 -19.17 33.57 -36.32
N ASP A 79 -19.75 32.82 -37.27
CA ASP A 79 -21.17 32.45 -37.31
C ASP A 79 -21.48 31.07 -36.69
N GLU A 80 -20.46 30.22 -36.45
CA GLU A 80 -20.64 28.90 -35.82
C GLU A 80 -20.69 28.96 -34.28
N ARG A 81 -20.44 30.13 -33.68
CA ARG A 81 -20.33 30.32 -32.22
C ARG A 81 -21.59 29.94 -31.45
N ILE A 82 -22.78 30.13 -32.03
CA ILE A 82 -24.04 29.79 -31.37
C ILE A 82 -24.26 28.27 -31.39
N ASN A 83 -24.07 27.63 -32.53
CA ASN A 83 -24.28 26.18 -32.67
C ASN A 83 -23.27 25.38 -31.85
N SER A 84 -21.98 25.75 -31.87
CA SER A 84 -20.98 25.06 -31.04
C SER A 84 -21.17 25.31 -29.55
N PHE A 85 -21.73 26.46 -29.16
CA PHE A 85 -22.10 26.71 -27.77
C PHE A 85 -23.24 25.78 -27.31
N PHE A 86 -24.23 25.54 -28.17
CA PHE A 86 -25.26 24.53 -27.92
C PHE A 86 -24.69 23.11 -27.87
N GLU A 87 -23.78 22.75 -28.78
CA GLU A 87 -23.12 21.42 -28.76
C GLU A 87 -22.35 21.19 -27.45
N TRP A 88 -21.58 22.17 -26.97
CA TRP A 88 -20.87 22.04 -25.69
C TRP A 88 -21.83 21.95 -24.50
N SER A 89 -22.93 22.70 -24.53
CA SER A 89 -23.94 22.62 -23.48
C SER A 89 -24.57 21.23 -23.33
N GLN A 90 -24.57 20.42 -24.41
CA GLN A 90 -25.07 19.04 -24.38
C GLN A 90 -24.01 18.03 -23.91
N LEU A 91 -22.72 18.37 -24.03
CA LEU A 91 -21.61 17.48 -23.67
C LEU A 91 -21.16 17.66 -22.22
N ILE A 92 -21.34 18.86 -21.69
CA ILE A 92 -20.90 19.24 -20.35
C ILE A 92 -22.03 18.95 -19.36
N ASN A 93 -21.69 18.30 -18.25
CA ASN A 93 -22.65 18.01 -17.19
C ASN A 93 -23.24 19.32 -16.63
N ASP A 94 -24.53 19.34 -16.30
CA ASP A 94 -25.26 20.53 -15.83
C ASP A 94 -24.64 21.18 -14.57
N GLU A 95 -23.88 20.39 -13.83
CA GLU A 95 -23.22 20.81 -12.59
C GLU A 95 -21.85 21.46 -12.81
N ASP A 96 -21.21 21.18 -13.94
CA ASP A 96 -19.99 21.83 -14.36
C ASP A 96 -20.36 23.14 -15.07
N ASN A 97 -19.54 24.17 -14.90
CA ASN A 97 -19.77 25.44 -15.55
C ASN A 97 -18.88 25.56 -16.79
N PHE A 98 -19.35 26.29 -17.80
CA PHE A 98 -18.54 26.60 -18.97
C PHE A 98 -18.83 28.00 -19.48
N PHE A 99 -17.80 28.62 -20.03
CA PHE A 99 -17.87 29.97 -20.59
C PHE A 99 -16.72 30.23 -21.56
N ILE A 100 -16.91 31.25 -22.39
CA ILE A 100 -15.94 31.72 -23.37
C ILE A 100 -15.40 33.07 -22.92
N LEU A 101 -14.08 33.20 -22.90
CA LEU A 101 -13.39 34.46 -22.72
C LEU A 101 -12.92 34.97 -24.09
N LYS A 102 -13.40 36.13 -24.54
CA LYS A 102 -12.86 36.78 -25.75
C LYS A 102 -11.45 37.31 -25.51
N LYS A 103 -10.75 37.69 -26.59
CA LYS A 103 -9.47 38.40 -26.50
C LYS A 103 -9.60 39.61 -25.55
N GLY A 104 -8.77 39.66 -24.52
CA GLY A 104 -8.91 40.60 -23.40
C GLY A 104 -9.56 40.02 -22.13
N PHE A 105 -9.83 38.72 -22.09
CA PHE A 105 -10.35 37.99 -20.92
C PHE A 105 -11.74 38.46 -20.45
N VAL A 106 -12.58 38.92 -21.36
CA VAL A 106 -13.97 39.31 -21.04
C VAL A 106 -14.92 38.16 -21.37
N VAL A 107 -15.88 37.88 -20.51
CA VAL A 107 -16.88 36.82 -20.72
C VAL A 107 -17.77 37.17 -21.90
N SER A 108 -17.74 36.35 -22.96
CA SER A 108 -18.52 36.55 -24.19
C SER A 108 -19.69 35.58 -24.33
N ALA A 109 -19.58 34.40 -23.73
CA ALA A 109 -20.65 33.40 -23.64
C ALA A 109 -20.49 32.61 -22.34
N THR A 110 -21.58 32.11 -21.78
CA THR A 110 -21.58 31.31 -20.54
C THR A 110 -22.87 30.51 -20.46
N SER A 111 -22.85 29.43 -19.68
CA SER A 111 -24.02 28.58 -19.44
C SER A 111 -25.26 29.43 -19.08
N SER A 112 -26.44 28.91 -19.43
CA SER A 112 -27.70 29.65 -19.29
C SER A 112 -27.96 30.16 -17.87
N LYS A 113 -27.45 29.44 -16.87
CA LYS A 113 -27.57 29.75 -15.44
C LYS A 113 -26.84 31.02 -15.03
N TYR A 114 -25.79 31.43 -15.75
CA TYR A 114 -24.94 32.56 -15.36
C TYR A 114 -24.87 33.68 -16.39
N LYS A 115 -25.92 33.85 -17.21
CA LYS A 115 -26.01 34.95 -18.19
C LYS A 115 -25.74 36.35 -17.61
N GLY A 116 -25.96 36.55 -16.30
CA GLY A 116 -25.63 37.80 -15.61
C GLY A 116 -24.13 38.13 -15.59
N MET A 117 -23.25 37.17 -15.86
CA MET A 117 -21.79 37.35 -15.92
C MET A 117 -21.30 37.74 -17.32
N LEU A 118 -22.18 37.90 -18.31
CA LEU A 118 -21.78 38.37 -19.63
C LEU A 118 -21.12 39.76 -19.54
N ASN A 119 -20.05 39.95 -20.30
CA ASN A 119 -19.19 41.14 -20.29
C ASN A 119 -18.41 41.38 -18.98
N PHE A 120 -18.41 40.44 -18.04
CA PHE A 120 -17.53 40.52 -16.88
C PHE A 120 -16.05 40.43 -17.31
N ASP A 121 -15.20 41.28 -16.75
CA ASP A 121 -13.77 41.34 -17.07
C ASP A 121 -12.95 40.44 -16.13
N MET A 122 -12.37 39.38 -16.70
CA MET A 122 -11.51 38.42 -16.01
C MET A 122 -10.00 38.68 -16.24
N SER A 123 -9.60 39.82 -16.81
CA SER A 123 -8.19 40.10 -17.17
C SER A 123 -7.21 40.12 -15.99
N ARG A 124 -7.72 40.44 -14.79
CA ARG A 124 -6.95 40.46 -13.54
C ARG A 124 -6.83 39.10 -12.88
N ILE A 125 -7.40 38.06 -13.49
CA ILE A 125 -7.48 36.75 -12.91
C ILE A 125 -6.39 35.86 -13.49
N ASP A 126 -5.50 35.41 -12.61
CA ASP A 126 -4.31 34.67 -13.03
C ASP A 126 -4.58 33.18 -13.28
N PHE A 127 -5.62 32.60 -12.69
CA PHE A 127 -5.87 31.16 -12.79
C PHE A 127 -6.16 30.68 -14.22
N TYR A 128 -6.67 31.55 -15.10
CA TYR A 128 -6.88 31.21 -16.52
C TYR A 128 -5.63 31.32 -17.40
N LYS A 129 -4.53 31.83 -16.84
CA LYS A 129 -3.25 31.99 -17.56
C LYS A 129 -2.44 30.70 -17.54
N LYS A 130 -2.66 29.83 -16.54
CA LYS A 130 -2.05 28.50 -16.45
C LYS A 130 -2.84 27.52 -17.32
N ARG A 131 -2.17 26.94 -18.30
CA ARG A 131 -2.78 26.05 -19.32
C ARG A 131 -2.03 24.72 -19.37
N PRO A 132 -2.68 23.62 -19.80
CA PRO A 132 -4.08 23.51 -20.25
C PRO A 132 -5.09 23.32 -19.11
N VAL A 133 -4.61 23.14 -17.88
CA VAL A 133 -5.44 22.99 -16.67
C VAL A 133 -5.00 24.07 -15.68
N SER A 134 -5.96 24.75 -15.06
CA SER A 134 -5.70 25.76 -14.03
C SER A 134 -5.23 25.12 -12.72
N ASP A 135 -4.79 25.96 -11.76
CA ASP A 135 -4.80 25.53 -10.35
C ASP A 135 -6.25 25.36 -9.86
N VAL A 136 -6.40 24.89 -8.63
CA VAL A 136 -7.69 24.95 -7.93
C VAL A 136 -7.98 26.38 -7.49
N TYR A 137 -9.20 26.84 -7.71
CA TYR A 137 -9.64 28.16 -7.29
C TYR A 137 -11.13 28.15 -6.94
N GLN A 138 -11.61 29.24 -6.34
CA GLN A 138 -13.03 29.43 -6.08
C GLN A 138 -13.68 30.12 -7.28
N SER A 139 -14.61 29.43 -7.94
CA SER A 139 -15.32 29.96 -9.11
C SER A 139 -16.05 31.25 -8.76
N LEU A 140 -15.85 32.30 -9.54
CA LEU A 140 -16.59 33.56 -9.39
C LEU A 140 -18.06 33.41 -9.80
N PHE A 141 -18.40 32.39 -10.58
CA PHE A 141 -19.76 32.10 -11.02
C PHE A 141 -20.55 31.33 -9.96
N THR A 142 -19.92 30.30 -9.39
CA THR A 142 -20.62 29.32 -8.54
C THR A 142 -20.29 29.47 -7.05
N GLY A 143 -19.20 30.14 -6.71
CA GLY A 143 -18.65 30.20 -5.35
C GLY A 143 -18.04 28.87 -4.87
N LYS A 144 -17.99 27.84 -5.71
CA LYS A 144 -17.47 26.52 -5.36
C LYS A 144 -15.98 26.37 -5.69
N SER A 145 -15.30 25.45 -5.02
CA SER A 145 -13.93 25.03 -5.36
C SER A 145 -13.92 24.23 -6.66
N VAL A 146 -13.22 24.74 -7.66
CA VAL A 146 -13.20 24.18 -9.03
C VAL A 146 -11.78 24.05 -9.55
N VAL A 147 -11.63 23.21 -10.56
CA VAL A 147 -10.46 23.16 -11.45
C VAL A 147 -10.94 23.35 -12.89
N ALA A 148 -10.24 24.13 -13.69
CA ALA A 148 -10.68 24.44 -15.04
C ALA A 148 -9.79 23.84 -16.13
N ASN A 149 -10.44 23.22 -17.12
CA ASN A 149 -9.82 22.91 -18.39
C ASN A 149 -9.95 24.13 -19.32
N ILE A 150 -8.83 24.49 -19.96
CA ILE A 150 -8.72 25.69 -20.78
C ILE A 150 -8.35 25.27 -22.20
N TYR A 151 -9.24 25.58 -23.14
CA TYR A 151 -9.06 25.27 -24.55
C TYR A 151 -8.90 26.55 -25.35
N ASP A 152 -7.79 26.64 -26.08
CA ASP A 152 -7.55 27.71 -27.05
C ASP A 152 -8.49 27.55 -28.25
N LEU A 153 -9.20 28.62 -28.60
CA LEU A 153 -10.05 28.69 -29.79
C LEU A 153 -9.30 29.40 -30.94
N PRO A 154 -9.57 29.06 -32.22
CA PRO A 154 -8.84 29.60 -33.37
C PRO A 154 -8.86 31.14 -33.49
N ASN A 155 -9.91 31.78 -32.97
CA ASN A 155 -10.07 33.24 -32.98
C ASN A 155 -9.32 33.95 -31.82
N GLY A 156 -8.52 33.23 -31.05
CA GLY A 156 -7.78 33.74 -29.89
C GLY A 156 -8.63 33.91 -28.61
N SER A 157 -9.87 33.42 -28.62
CA SER A 157 -10.70 33.29 -27.42
C SER A 157 -10.35 31.99 -26.67
N LEU A 158 -10.82 31.87 -25.43
CA LEU A 158 -10.62 30.68 -24.60
C LEU A 158 -11.98 30.09 -24.25
N LEU A 159 -12.15 28.79 -24.43
CA LEU A 159 -13.22 28.03 -23.79
C LEU A 159 -12.70 27.54 -22.43
N ILE A 160 -13.44 27.86 -21.38
CA ILE A 160 -13.17 27.43 -20.01
C ILE A 160 -14.28 26.48 -19.60
N ILE A 161 -13.90 25.32 -19.05
CA ILE A 161 -14.82 24.38 -18.42
C ILE A 161 -14.35 24.21 -16.97
N GLU A 162 -15.14 24.73 -16.03
CA GLU A 162 -14.93 24.59 -14.59
C GLU A 162 -15.57 23.28 -14.09
N ARG A 163 -14.74 22.41 -13.53
CA ARG A 163 -15.12 21.15 -12.90
C ARG A 163 -15.32 21.38 -11.41
N ASP A 164 -16.50 21.10 -10.89
CA ASP A 164 -16.75 21.18 -9.45
C ASP A 164 -16.13 19.96 -8.74
N LEU A 165 -15.18 20.24 -7.84
CA LEU A 165 -14.42 19.21 -7.13
C LEU A 165 -15.28 18.42 -6.14
N SER A 166 -16.44 18.92 -5.73
CA SER A 166 -17.34 18.17 -4.86
C SER A 166 -17.89 16.91 -5.52
N TYR A 167 -17.95 16.84 -6.86
CA TYR A 167 -18.31 15.63 -7.60
C TYR A 167 -17.20 14.59 -7.64
N PHE A 168 -15.97 14.98 -7.29
CA PHE A 168 -14.89 14.02 -7.14
C PHE A 168 -15.09 13.16 -5.89
N ILE A 169 -15.69 13.72 -4.82
CA ILE A 169 -15.93 13.02 -3.55
C ILE A 169 -16.63 11.66 -3.70
N PRO A 170 -17.81 11.55 -4.34
CA PRO A 170 -18.47 10.26 -4.46
C PRO A 170 -17.65 9.24 -5.28
N ILE A 171 -16.88 9.70 -6.26
CA ILE A 171 -16.01 8.82 -7.08
C ILE A 171 -14.86 8.29 -6.23
N VAL A 172 -14.24 9.14 -5.42
CA VAL A 172 -13.17 8.71 -4.52
C VAL A 172 -13.72 7.79 -3.43
N ASN A 173 -14.89 8.08 -2.87
CA ASN A 173 -15.50 7.23 -1.84
C ASN A 173 -15.80 5.82 -2.37
N ASP A 174 -16.40 5.70 -3.57
CA ASP A 174 -16.62 4.38 -4.20
C ASP A 174 -15.32 3.62 -4.45
N PHE A 175 -14.28 4.33 -4.89
CA PHE A 175 -12.95 3.74 -5.05
C PHE A 175 -12.35 3.29 -3.71
N MET A 176 -12.49 4.09 -2.66
CA MET A 176 -12.02 3.76 -1.31
C MET A 176 -12.70 2.53 -0.75
N ASP A 177 -14.03 2.48 -0.80
CA ASP A 177 -14.84 1.38 -0.30
C ASP A 177 -14.53 0.06 -1.00
N LYS A 178 -14.16 0.12 -2.29
CA LYS A 178 -13.84 -1.07 -3.09
C LYS A 178 -12.43 -1.61 -2.87
N TYR A 179 -11.43 -0.74 -2.65
CA TYR A 179 -10.02 -1.14 -2.70
C TYR A 179 -9.28 -1.00 -1.36
N PHE A 180 -9.83 -0.33 -0.37
CA PHE A 180 -9.14 0.00 0.87
C PHE A 180 -9.95 -0.35 2.11
N SER A 181 -9.29 -0.34 3.27
CA SER A 181 -9.98 -0.51 4.54
C SER A 181 -10.74 0.77 4.90
N PRO A 182 -11.85 0.68 5.66
CA PRO A 182 -12.65 1.84 6.08
C PRO A 182 -11.88 2.88 6.90
N GLU A 183 -10.75 2.49 7.49
CA GLU A 183 -9.88 3.39 8.27
C GLU A 183 -8.81 4.08 7.42
N SER A 184 -8.77 3.78 6.12
CA SER A 184 -7.87 4.41 5.17
C SER A 184 -8.58 5.57 4.47
N PHE A 185 -7.85 6.60 4.08
CA PHE A 185 -8.38 7.68 3.25
C PHE A 185 -7.28 8.40 2.48
N PHE A 186 -7.69 9.10 1.42
CA PHE A 186 -6.83 10.01 0.67
C PHE A 186 -7.21 11.46 0.96
N PHE A 187 -6.22 12.34 0.83
CA PHE A 187 -6.46 13.75 0.57
C PHE A 187 -5.43 14.26 -0.44
N ILE A 188 -5.75 15.35 -1.12
CA ILE A 188 -4.87 15.97 -2.12
C ILE A 188 -4.65 17.42 -1.69
N LEU A 189 -3.40 17.83 -1.67
CA LEU A 189 -3.00 19.21 -1.42
C LEU A 189 -2.42 19.85 -2.68
N ASP A 190 -2.60 21.16 -2.79
CA ASP A 190 -1.90 21.95 -3.81
C ASP A 190 -0.45 22.25 -3.38
N GLY A 191 0.31 22.91 -4.25
CA GLY A 191 1.71 23.26 -3.97
C GLY A 191 1.90 24.28 -2.82
N ASN A 192 0.81 24.87 -2.32
CA ASN A 192 0.81 25.77 -1.16
C ASN A 192 0.35 25.04 0.13
N GLY A 193 0.02 23.75 0.05
CA GLY A 193 -0.48 22.95 1.16
C GLY A 193 -1.99 23.07 1.41
N GLU A 194 -2.74 23.70 0.50
CA GLU A 194 -4.19 23.84 0.64
C GLU A 194 -4.94 22.61 0.15
N VAL A 195 -6.06 22.31 0.80
CA VAL A 195 -6.90 21.16 0.47
C VAL A 195 -7.58 21.36 -0.89
N ILE A 196 -7.26 20.45 -1.80
CA ILE A 196 -7.95 20.26 -3.08
C ILE A 196 -9.08 19.24 -2.91
N TYR A 197 -8.75 18.11 -2.29
CA TYR A 197 -9.69 17.04 -2.00
C TYR A 197 -9.47 16.53 -0.59
N HIS A 198 -10.57 16.32 0.13
CA HIS A 198 -10.58 15.66 1.44
C HIS A 198 -11.97 15.03 1.67
N PRO A 199 -12.09 13.87 2.34
CA PRO A 199 -13.39 13.26 2.63
C PRO A 199 -14.31 14.18 3.46
N ASP A 200 -13.74 15.01 4.33
CA ASP A 200 -14.44 16.14 4.95
C ASP A 200 -14.56 17.33 3.99
N LYS A 201 -15.78 17.51 3.47
CA LYS A 201 -16.15 18.59 2.54
C LYS A 201 -15.85 19.99 3.08
N LYS A 202 -15.92 20.21 4.40
CA LYS A 202 -15.69 21.54 4.99
C LYS A 202 -14.27 22.04 4.71
N LEU A 203 -13.30 21.14 4.75
CA LEU A 203 -11.90 21.46 4.47
C LEU A 203 -11.67 21.86 3.01
N MET A 204 -12.43 21.25 2.08
CA MET A 204 -12.41 21.62 0.67
C MET A 204 -13.08 22.97 0.41
N GLU A 205 -14.22 23.23 1.07
CA GLU A 205 -14.98 24.47 0.93
C GLU A 205 -14.20 25.68 1.48
N SER A 206 -13.49 25.50 2.59
CA SER A 206 -12.68 26.55 3.19
C SER A 206 -11.28 26.70 2.57
N ARG A 207 -10.90 25.84 1.62
CA ARG A 207 -9.51 25.70 1.13
C ARG A 207 -8.50 25.67 2.28
N HIS A 208 -8.79 24.82 3.26
CA HIS A 208 -8.00 24.78 4.48
C HIS A 208 -6.53 24.47 4.16
N ASN A 209 -5.59 25.21 4.74
CA ASN A 209 -4.16 24.91 4.56
C ASN A 209 -3.75 23.79 5.52
N LEU A 210 -4.00 22.55 5.09
CA LEU A 210 -3.64 21.38 5.86
C LEU A 210 -2.11 21.19 5.88
N GLY A 211 -1.41 21.51 4.79
CA GLY A 211 0.05 21.40 4.68
C GLY A 211 0.79 22.05 5.86
N PHE A 212 0.39 23.26 6.24
CA PHE A 212 0.92 23.96 7.41
C PHE A 212 0.70 23.18 8.74
N GLU A 213 -0.43 22.51 8.89
CA GLU A 213 -0.68 21.66 10.06
C GLU A 213 0.16 20.38 10.05
N LEU A 214 0.36 19.80 8.86
CA LEU A 214 1.05 18.53 8.69
C LEU A 214 2.56 18.68 8.97
N GLU A 215 3.18 19.81 8.63
CA GLU A 215 4.60 20.09 8.87
C GLU A 215 5.02 19.84 10.33
N LYS A 216 4.12 20.13 11.28
CA LYS A 216 4.37 19.97 12.73
C LYS A 216 4.06 18.58 13.27
N LYS A 217 3.43 17.71 12.47
CA LYS A 217 2.84 16.44 12.90
C LYS A 217 3.48 15.21 12.23
N PHE A 218 4.38 15.41 11.27
CA PHE A 218 5.10 14.30 10.63
C PHE A 218 6.26 13.80 11.50
N PHE A 219 6.27 12.49 11.70
CA PHE A 219 7.40 11.76 12.27
C PHE A 219 7.95 10.83 11.19
N SER A 220 9.24 10.95 10.89
CA SER A 220 9.91 9.99 10.01
C SER A 220 10.11 8.66 10.74
N ILE A 221 9.79 7.55 10.08
CA ILE A 221 10.17 6.23 10.57
C ILE A 221 11.58 5.94 10.05
N PRO A 222 12.54 5.56 10.90
CA PRO A 222 13.84 5.09 10.43
C PRO A 222 13.64 3.89 9.48
N PHE A 223 14.27 3.91 8.30
CA PHE A 223 14.25 2.81 7.32
C PHE A 223 12.89 2.57 6.63
N SER A 224 12.13 3.63 6.35
CA SER A 224 10.88 3.55 5.57
C SER A 224 10.64 4.80 4.74
N ASP A 225 10.14 4.64 3.51
CA ASP A 225 9.61 5.74 2.68
C ASP A 225 8.25 6.26 3.19
N LEU A 226 7.73 5.64 4.26
CA LEU A 226 6.46 5.99 4.89
C LEU A 226 6.71 6.92 6.07
N LYS A 227 5.87 7.95 6.20
CA LYS A 227 5.86 8.86 7.35
C LYS A 227 4.77 8.43 8.33
N MET A 228 4.99 8.62 9.62
CA MET A 228 3.92 8.54 10.61
C MET A 228 3.30 9.92 10.80
N ILE A 229 2.00 9.95 10.98
CA ILE A 229 1.27 11.18 11.27
C ILE A 229 0.15 10.94 12.28
N ILE A 230 -0.06 11.91 13.16
CA ILE A 230 -1.17 11.91 14.10
C ILE A 230 -2.24 12.87 13.59
N ILE A 231 -3.43 12.34 13.31
CA ILE A 231 -4.61 13.12 12.92
C ILE A 231 -5.74 12.75 13.88
N ASN A 232 -6.36 13.73 14.52
CA ASN A 232 -7.46 13.53 15.48
C ASN A 232 -7.12 12.46 16.55
N ASN A 233 -5.90 12.52 17.10
CA ASN A 233 -5.36 11.57 18.09
C ASN A 233 -5.17 10.13 17.60
N ASN A 234 -5.40 9.85 16.31
CA ASN A 234 -5.15 8.55 15.70
C ASN A 234 -3.81 8.56 14.94
N LEU A 235 -3.06 7.47 15.08
CA LEU A 235 -1.77 7.29 14.40
C LEU A 235 -1.98 6.62 13.04
N TYR A 236 -1.48 7.28 12.00
CA TYR A 236 -1.55 6.80 10.63
C TYR A 236 -0.15 6.63 10.04
N LEU A 237 -0.03 5.68 9.12
CA LEU A 237 1.05 5.63 8.14
C LEU A 237 0.62 6.41 6.91
N SER A 238 1.46 7.36 6.51
CA SER A 238 1.29 8.21 5.36
C SER A 238 2.24 7.79 4.25
N PHE A 239 1.69 7.59 3.07
CA PHE A 239 2.41 7.59 1.80
C PHE A 239 2.07 8.90 1.09
N SER A 240 3.06 9.59 0.52
CA SER A 240 2.80 10.79 -0.29
C SER A 240 3.48 10.70 -1.65
N MET A 241 2.85 11.30 -2.65
CA MET A 241 3.33 11.30 -4.03
C MET A 241 2.92 12.60 -4.72
N GLU A 242 3.88 13.27 -5.35
CA GLU A 242 3.58 14.39 -6.24
C GLU A 242 2.91 13.87 -7.52
N LEU A 243 1.81 14.52 -7.88
CA LEU A 243 1.08 14.25 -9.11
C LEU A 243 1.74 15.01 -10.27
N ASN A 244 1.95 14.28 -11.37
CA ASN A 244 2.47 14.87 -12.60
C ASN A 244 1.40 15.69 -13.33
N LYS A 245 0.12 15.31 -13.18
CA LYS A 245 -1.02 15.96 -13.82
C LYS A 245 -2.19 16.02 -12.83
N PRO A 246 -2.61 17.23 -12.42
CA PRO A 246 -1.99 18.52 -12.70
C PRO A 246 -0.73 18.70 -11.83
N LYS A 247 0.26 19.40 -12.39
CA LYS A 247 1.58 19.53 -11.77
C LYS A 247 1.50 20.32 -10.46
N GLY A 248 2.18 19.82 -9.43
CA GLY A 248 2.29 20.50 -8.12
C GLY A 248 1.19 20.14 -7.14
N TRP A 249 0.32 19.18 -7.46
CA TRP A 249 -0.55 18.56 -6.46
C TRP A 249 0.20 17.43 -5.76
N GLU A 250 0.01 17.27 -4.47
CA GLU A 250 0.54 16.14 -3.70
C GLU A 250 -0.61 15.32 -3.15
N LEU A 251 -0.61 14.04 -3.48
CA LEU A 251 -1.54 13.06 -2.93
C LEU A 251 -0.96 12.49 -1.65
N PHE A 252 -1.77 12.49 -0.60
CA PHE A 252 -1.50 11.81 0.65
C PHE A 252 -2.47 10.65 0.82
N PHE A 253 -1.91 9.48 1.10
CA PHE A 253 -2.64 8.29 1.45
C PHE A 253 -2.34 7.90 2.88
N LEU A 254 -3.40 7.70 3.68
CA LEU A 254 -3.29 7.37 5.08
C LEU A 254 -3.92 6.01 5.36
N VAL A 255 -3.20 5.20 6.12
CA VAL A 255 -3.68 3.92 6.66
C VAL A 255 -3.51 3.94 8.16
N SER A 256 -4.55 3.53 8.88
CA SER A 256 -4.48 3.32 10.33
C SER A 256 -3.30 2.41 10.70
N TYR A 257 -2.43 2.91 11.58
CA TYR A 257 -1.28 2.14 12.05
C TYR A 257 -1.72 0.86 12.79
N ALA A 258 -2.82 0.95 13.55
CA ALA A 258 -3.39 -0.20 14.24
C ALA A 258 -3.83 -1.30 13.25
N HIS A 259 -4.52 -0.93 12.17
CA HIS A 259 -4.92 -1.86 11.13
C HIS A 259 -3.70 -2.49 10.43
N PHE A 260 -2.69 -1.68 10.09
CA PHE A 260 -1.44 -2.15 9.50
C PHE A 260 -0.72 -3.16 10.41
N VAL A 261 -0.52 -2.83 11.68
CA VAL A 261 0.15 -3.70 12.65
C VAL A 261 -0.63 -4.98 12.89
N SER A 262 -1.96 -4.91 13.03
CA SER A 262 -2.80 -6.09 13.23
C SER A 262 -2.68 -7.10 12.07
N SER A 263 -2.63 -6.60 10.84
CA SER A 263 -2.47 -7.43 9.63
C SER A 263 -1.11 -8.13 9.59
N ILE A 264 -0.05 -7.40 9.94
CA ILE A 264 1.31 -7.96 10.04
C ILE A 264 1.39 -9.00 11.17
N LEU A 265 0.86 -8.67 12.35
CA LEU A 265 0.88 -9.56 13.51
C LEU A 265 0.21 -10.89 13.20
N MET A 266 -0.98 -10.87 12.57
CA MET A 266 -1.68 -12.11 12.22
C MET A 266 -0.87 -12.99 11.28
N ASN A 267 -0.23 -12.42 10.26
CA ASN A 267 0.61 -13.20 9.34
C ASN A 267 1.88 -13.73 10.00
N VAL A 268 2.52 -12.94 10.88
CA VAL A 268 3.69 -13.38 11.64
C VAL A 268 3.30 -14.50 12.62
N LEU A 269 2.15 -14.41 13.29
CA LEU A 269 1.65 -15.46 14.18
C LEU A 269 1.43 -16.79 13.45
N TRP A 270 0.85 -16.75 12.25
CA TRP A 270 0.70 -17.95 11.43
C TRP A 270 2.05 -18.55 11.03
N GLN A 271 3.04 -17.73 10.68
CA GLN A 271 4.39 -18.19 10.37
C GLN A 271 5.06 -18.84 11.59
N ILE A 272 4.93 -18.24 12.77
CA ILE A 272 5.43 -18.82 14.03
C ILE A 272 4.77 -20.19 14.27
N LEU A 273 3.45 -20.30 14.11
CA LEU A 273 2.73 -21.55 14.32
C LEU A 273 3.22 -22.65 13.37
N ILE A 274 3.43 -22.32 12.09
CA ILE A 274 3.96 -23.25 11.08
C ILE A 274 5.37 -23.71 11.46
N VAL A 275 6.25 -22.79 11.85
CA VAL A 275 7.62 -23.10 12.26
C VAL A 275 7.63 -23.98 13.53
N LEU A 276 6.83 -23.64 14.55
CA LEU A 276 6.71 -24.44 15.77
C LEU A 276 6.19 -25.85 15.47
N THR A 277 5.20 -25.97 14.58
CA THR A 277 4.65 -27.26 14.16
C THR A 277 5.71 -28.09 13.42
N ALA A 278 6.45 -27.48 12.48
CA ALA A 278 7.52 -28.15 11.75
C ALA A 278 8.64 -28.63 12.69
N LEU A 279 9.03 -27.80 13.65
CA LEU A 279 10.05 -28.16 14.64
C LEU A 279 9.56 -29.24 15.60
N PHE A 280 8.28 -29.22 16.00
CA PHE A 280 7.68 -30.28 16.80
C PHE A 280 7.73 -31.63 16.06
N VAL A 281 7.33 -31.65 14.79
CA VAL A 281 7.44 -32.86 13.94
C VAL A 281 8.89 -33.32 13.83
N LEU A 282 9.83 -32.40 13.57
CA LEU A 282 11.26 -32.71 13.50
C LEU A 282 11.78 -33.32 14.81
N SER A 283 11.34 -32.83 15.96
CA SER A 283 11.72 -33.36 17.27
C SER A 283 11.25 -34.81 17.46
N ILE A 284 10.05 -35.15 16.98
CA ILE A 284 9.51 -36.52 17.00
C ILE A 284 10.35 -37.43 16.10
N VAL A 285 10.73 -36.96 14.90
CA VAL A 285 11.56 -37.72 13.96
C VAL A 285 12.94 -37.98 14.55
N ILE A 286 13.60 -36.95 15.09
CA ILE A 286 14.92 -37.09 15.74
C ILE A 286 14.84 -38.07 16.91
N LYS A 287 13.82 -37.95 17.78
CA LYS A 287 13.63 -38.87 18.90
C LYS A 287 13.49 -40.31 18.40
N ARG A 288 12.65 -40.55 17.39
CA ARG A 288 12.49 -41.88 16.79
C ARG A 288 13.79 -42.43 16.22
N PHE A 289 14.58 -41.59 15.55
CA PHE A 289 15.88 -41.98 15.00
C PHE A 289 16.89 -42.33 16.10
N ILE A 290 17.02 -41.51 17.14
CA ILE A 290 17.89 -41.81 18.29
C ILE A 290 17.46 -43.13 18.95
N ASP A 291 16.16 -43.31 19.20
CA ASP A 291 15.64 -44.52 19.83
C ASP A 291 15.88 -45.77 18.97
N SER A 292 15.64 -45.70 17.66
CA SER A 292 15.74 -46.86 16.75
C SER A 292 17.16 -47.21 16.36
N ASP A 293 18.00 -46.21 16.09
CA ASP A 293 19.26 -46.40 15.38
C ASP A 293 20.48 -46.21 16.28
N VAL A 294 20.31 -45.56 17.44
CA VAL A 294 21.41 -45.33 18.39
C VAL A 294 21.17 -46.09 19.70
N THR A 295 20.04 -45.83 20.37
CA THR A 295 19.79 -46.34 21.73
C THR A 295 19.49 -47.83 21.75
N LYS A 296 18.56 -48.34 20.94
CA LYS A 296 18.25 -49.78 20.90
C LYS A 296 19.46 -50.64 20.51
N PRO A 297 20.24 -50.31 19.46
CA PRO A 297 21.44 -51.08 19.13
C PRO A 297 22.48 -51.04 20.25
N PHE A 298 22.71 -49.88 20.87
CA PHE A 298 23.67 -49.75 21.97
C PHE A 298 23.22 -50.53 23.21
N MET A 299 21.93 -50.50 23.58
CA MET A 299 21.40 -51.33 24.67
C MET A 299 21.50 -52.81 24.35
N ASN A 300 21.26 -53.24 23.11
CA ASN A 300 21.43 -54.63 22.71
C ASN A 300 22.89 -55.07 22.84
N ILE A 301 23.84 -54.24 22.41
CA ILE A 301 25.28 -54.52 22.56
C ILE A 301 25.68 -54.52 24.05
N SER A 302 25.23 -53.54 24.84
CA SER A 302 25.54 -53.45 26.27
C SER A 302 24.96 -54.61 27.07
N ASN A 303 23.74 -55.04 26.76
CA ASN A 303 23.11 -56.21 27.40
C ASN A 303 23.83 -57.49 26.98
N PHE A 304 24.14 -57.64 25.69
CA PHE A 304 24.92 -58.76 25.17
C PHE A 304 26.29 -58.88 25.86
N LEU A 305 27.01 -57.77 26.01
CA LEU A 305 28.30 -57.75 26.72
C LEU A 305 28.14 -57.95 28.23
N GLY A 306 27.04 -57.48 28.83
CA GLY A 306 26.73 -57.68 30.25
C GLY A 306 26.35 -59.11 30.63
N ASP A 307 25.82 -59.88 29.66
CA ASP A 307 25.46 -61.29 29.83
C ASP A 307 26.67 -62.24 29.69
N ILE A 308 27.81 -61.77 29.17
CA ILE A 308 29.05 -62.54 29.08
C ILE A 308 29.77 -62.49 30.43
N LYS A 309 29.61 -63.55 31.25
CA LYS A 309 30.26 -63.68 32.57
C LYS A 309 31.60 -64.45 32.53
N SER A 310 31.91 -65.17 31.47
CA SER A 310 33.21 -65.81 31.24
C SER A 310 33.57 -65.89 29.76
N ILE A 311 34.87 -65.97 29.44
CA ILE A 311 35.38 -66.04 28.05
C ILE A 311 34.95 -67.36 27.35
N GLU A 312 34.56 -68.38 28.10
CA GLU A 312 34.11 -69.67 27.57
C GLU A 312 32.68 -69.61 26.97
N ASP A 313 31.86 -68.63 27.36
CA ASP A 313 30.50 -68.42 26.83
C ASP A 313 30.46 -67.82 25.41
N ILE A 314 31.62 -67.42 24.86
CA ILE A 314 31.73 -66.76 23.55
C ILE A 314 31.65 -67.76 22.37
N LYS A 315 31.91 -69.06 22.62
CA LYS A 315 32.04 -70.05 21.54
C LYS A 315 30.72 -70.55 20.94
N ASP A 316 29.60 -70.44 21.66
CA ASP A 316 28.31 -71.03 21.24
C ASP A 316 27.21 -70.01 20.94
N ILE A 317 27.56 -68.77 20.57
CA ILE A 317 26.57 -67.72 20.34
C ILE A 317 26.00 -67.82 18.91
N PRO A 318 24.69 -68.10 18.72
CA PRO A 318 24.07 -67.99 17.41
C PRO A 318 23.94 -66.50 17.07
N ILE A 319 24.71 -66.05 16.08
CA ILE A 319 24.66 -64.69 15.55
C ILE A 319 23.24 -64.46 15.01
N LYS A 320 22.36 -63.87 15.82
CA LYS A 320 21.10 -63.33 15.34
C LYS A 320 21.48 -62.14 14.47
N LYS A 321 21.39 -62.34 13.15
CA LYS A 321 21.65 -61.37 12.09
C LYS A 321 20.72 -60.16 12.23
N ASP A 322 21.04 -59.24 13.12
CA ASP A 322 20.62 -57.85 12.95
C ASP A 322 21.65 -57.15 12.08
N TYR A 323 21.18 -56.66 10.94
CA TYR A 323 21.96 -56.18 9.80
C TYR A 323 22.96 -55.05 10.16
N LYS A 324 22.81 -54.42 11.33
CA LYS A 324 23.63 -53.29 11.81
C LYS A 324 24.91 -53.68 12.57
N VAL A 325 25.11 -54.96 12.94
CA VAL A 325 26.34 -55.40 13.63
C VAL A 325 27.52 -55.58 12.67
N LYS A 326 27.26 -55.78 11.37
CA LYS A 326 28.31 -55.97 10.35
C LYS A 326 29.22 -54.76 10.14
N GLU A 327 28.75 -53.54 10.39
CA GLU A 327 29.62 -52.34 10.26
C GLU A 327 30.59 -52.19 11.43
N PHE A 328 30.24 -52.65 12.63
CA PHE A 328 31.15 -52.58 13.78
C PHE A 328 32.32 -53.56 13.69
N GLN A 329 32.11 -54.73 13.06
CA GLN A 329 33.21 -55.69 12.80
C GLN A 329 34.26 -55.12 11.86
N LYS A 330 33.87 -54.26 10.91
CA LYS A 330 34.80 -53.63 9.96
C LYS A 330 35.71 -52.55 10.55
N ILE A 331 35.44 -52.11 11.78
CA ILE A 331 36.24 -51.10 12.49
C ILE A 331 37.23 -51.77 13.47
N ILE A 332 37.01 -53.05 13.79
CA ILE A 332 37.80 -53.80 14.78
C ILE A 332 38.76 -54.81 14.12
N GLU A 333 38.53 -55.17 12.85
CA GLU A 333 39.58 -55.68 11.95
C GLU A 333 40.44 -54.54 11.41
#